data_AF-A0A4R7HY80-F1
#
_entry.id   AF-A0A4R7HY80-F1
#
_cell.length_a   1.000
_cell.length_b   1.000
_cell.length_c   1.000
_cell.angle_alpha   90.00
_cell.angle_beta   90.00
_cell.angle_gamma   90.00
#
_symmetry.space_group_name_H-M   'P 1'
#
loop_
_entity.id
_entity.type
_entity.pdbx_description
1 polymer ?
#
loop_
_entity_poly.entity_id
_entity_poly.type
_entity_poly.pdbx_seq_one_letter_code
_entity_poly.pdbx_strand_id
1 'polypeptide(L)'
;MDTLNYDQAIARLTVDNIEALARTANLGDLNFEEVVPKFMFIRRMLLLLAEQDRVELPSRTATEISNNLSALFSSMDQIEEFTPAQSDPVNARNQIANRVENVRDYFAEHVRPYVGAREVEATEQQIELEQSAEAARAASDEIDALLRSVRKSVGDAGADELSGHYGRQADQHQESARNYLVAVVVLVVLTFAAALYLFDSVEVATNEDGSEQWGDLVRQLTARLFFLGLLAWALAFVVRNYRANQHLAVLNDQRRNALLTYPLFTGSANSETERDLITAELVRAVFAMGDTGYADTNDRTVIEDQASLLGVLMSRRP
;
A
#
# COMPACT_ATOMS: atom_id res chain seq x y z
N MET A 1 -52.09 25.19 -29.85
CA MET A 1 -52.07 24.25 -28.73
C MET A 1 -50.61 24.05 -28.42
N ASP A 2 -50.07 24.89 -27.55
CA ASP A 2 -48.67 24.79 -27.16
C ASP A 2 -48.51 23.57 -26.26
N THR A 3 -47.80 22.59 -26.80
CA THR A 3 -47.43 21.34 -26.16
C THR A 3 -46.76 21.63 -24.82
N LEU A 4 -47.22 21.00 -23.73
CA LEU A 4 -46.41 20.90 -22.53
C LEU A 4 -45.10 20.22 -22.91
N ASN A 5 -44.01 20.97 -22.88
CA ASN A 5 -42.70 20.42 -23.13
C ASN A 5 -42.14 19.87 -21.82
N TYR A 6 -42.69 18.72 -21.38
CA TYR A 6 -42.21 17.99 -20.22
C TYR A 6 -40.71 17.69 -20.35
N ASP A 7 -40.24 17.40 -21.56
CA ASP A 7 -38.83 17.11 -21.85
C ASP A 7 -37.92 18.29 -21.54
N GLN A 8 -38.32 19.52 -21.89
CA GLN A 8 -37.59 20.73 -21.50
C GLN A 8 -37.57 20.92 -19.99
N ALA A 9 -38.67 20.61 -19.31
CA ALA A 9 -38.74 20.74 -17.86
C ALA A 9 -37.86 19.71 -17.14
N ILE A 10 -37.89 18.46 -17.60
CA ILE A 10 -37.05 17.37 -17.11
C ILE A 10 -35.56 17.65 -17.38
N ALA A 11 -35.23 18.20 -18.55
CA ALA A 11 -33.86 18.55 -18.93
C ALA A 11 -33.28 19.68 -18.07
N ARG A 12 -34.11 20.61 -17.57
CA ARG A 12 -33.67 21.68 -16.66
C ARG A 12 -33.56 21.20 -15.21
N LEU A 13 -34.46 20.31 -14.80
CA LEU A 13 -34.49 19.68 -13.49
C LEU A 13 -33.60 18.43 -13.46
N THR A 14 -32.31 18.51 -13.77
CA THR A 14 -31.38 17.40 -13.51
C THR A 14 -31.08 17.29 -12.02
N VAL A 15 -30.65 16.10 -11.57
CA VAL A 15 -30.29 15.88 -10.14
C VAL A 15 -29.18 16.85 -9.72
N ASP A 16 -28.11 16.93 -10.51
CA ASP A 16 -26.98 17.83 -10.26
C ASP A 16 -27.41 19.31 -10.15
N ASN A 17 -28.30 19.76 -11.04
CA ASN A 17 -28.80 21.14 -10.98
C ASN A 17 -29.63 21.38 -9.71
N ILE A 18 -30.48 20.42 -9.33
CA ILE A 18 -31.33 20.55 -8.13
C ILE A 18 -30.47 20.56 -6.85
N GLU A 19 -29.43 19.73 -6.77
CA GLU A 19 -28.52 19.71 -5.63
C GLU A 19 -27.68 21.00 -5.55
N ALA A 20 -27.23 21.54 -6.69
CA ALA A 20 -26.50 22.81 -6.74
C ALA A 20 -27.33 23.99 -6.18
N LEU A 21 -28.66 23.96 -6.30
CA LEU A 21 -29.56 24.97 -5.76
C LEU A 21 -29.55 25.04 -4.23
N ALA A 22 -29.08 24.01 -3.52
CA ALA A 22 -28.99 24.03 -2.07
C ALA A 22 -28.12 25.21 -1.58
N ARG A 23 -27.04 25.53 -2.32
CA ARG A 23 -26.09 26.63 -2.06
C ARG A 23 -25.56 26.68 -0.60
N THR A 24 -25.48 25.52 0.07
CA THR A 24 -25.08 25.38 1.49
C THR A 24 -23.70 25.97 1.78
N ALA A 25 -22.73 25.78 0.87
CA ALA A 25 -21.38 26.31 1.01
C ALA A 25 -21.30 27.85 0.89
N ASN A 26 -22.21 28.47 0.14
CA ASN A 26 -22.14 29.90 -0.22
C ASN A 26 -23.03 30.79 0.66
N LEU A 27 -24.14 30.26 1.17
CA LEU A 27 -25.18 31.05 1.85
C LEU A 27 -25.30 30.74 3.36
N GLY A 28 -24.61 29.72 3.88
CA GLY A 28 -24.65 29.38 5.31
C GLY A 28 -26.09 29.11 5.78
N ASP A 29 -26.54 29.82 6.81
CA ASP A 29 -27.90 29.68 7.38
C ASP A 29 -29.03 30.14 6.46
N LEU A 30 -28.73 30.91 5.40
CA LEU A 30 -29.70 31.40 4.42
C LEU A 30 -29.74 30.52 3.16
N ASN A 31 -29.29 29.27 3.27
CA ASN A 31 -29.28 28.32 2.18
C ASN A 31 -30.69 27.84 1.79
N PHE A 32 -30.75 27.07 0.71
CA PHE A 32 -31.96 26.54 0.10
C PHE A 32 -32.00 25.01 0.15
N GLU A 33 -31.29 24.38 1.10
CA GLU A 33 -31.29 22.93 1.27
C GLU A 33 -32.71 22.36 1.46
N GLU A 34 -33.59 23.08 2.17
CA GLU A 34 -34.97 22.65 2.44
C GLU A 34 -35.85 22.52 1.18
N VAL A 35 -35.50 23.20 0.08
CA VAL A 35 -36.31 23.16 -1.16
C VAL A 35 -35.85 22.07 -2.12
N VAL A 36 -34.62 21.55 -1.97
CA VAL A 36 -34.06 20.44 -2.74
C VAL A 36 -35.03 19.25 -2.82
N PRO A 37 -35.56 18.70 -1.70
CA PRO A 37 -36.49 17.58 -1.78
C PRO A 37 -37.81 17.94 -2.50
N LYS A 38 -38.22 19.22 -2.45
CA LYS A 38 -39.44 19.71 -3.13
C LYS A 38 -39.25 19.71 -4.65
N PHE A 39 -38.09 20.15 -5.15
CA PHE A 39 -37.73 20.07 -6.57
C PHE A 39 -37.61 18.63 -7.06
N MET A 40 -36.97 17.75 -6.27
CA MET A 40 -36.85 16.34 -6.62
C MET A 40 -38.22 15.65 -6.76
N PHE A 41 -39.17 15.98 -5.87
CA PHE A 41 -40.54 15.50 -5.97
C PHE A 41 -41.21 15.93 -7.29
N ILE A 42 -41.14 17.22 -7.63
CA ILE A 42 -41.76 17.76 -8.86
C ILE A 42 -41.14 17.11 -10.10
N ARG A 43 -39.81 16.99 -10.15
CA ARG A 43 -39.09 16.30 -11.24
C ARG A 43 -39.61 14.88 -11.43
N ARG A 44 -39.77 14.13 -10.35
CA ARG A 44 -40.26 12.75 -10.42
C ARG A 44 -41.68 12.68 -10.99
N MET A 45 -42.58 13.55 -10.54
CA MET A 45 -43.94 13.61 -11.08
C MET A 45 -43.93 13.90 -12.58
N LEU A 46 -43.03 14.76 -13.07
CA LEU A 46 -42.89 15.03 -14.50
C LEU A 46 -42.36 13.84 -15.29
N LEU A 47 -41.38 13.11 -14.76
CA LEU A 47 -40.86 11.89 -15.39
C LEU A 47 -41.95 10.83 -15.53
N LEU A 48 -42.70 10.58 -14.46
CA LEU A 48 -43.80 9.61 -14.48
C LEU A 48 -44.91 10.04 -15.47
N LEU A 49 -45.20 11.33 -15.52
CA LEU A 49 -46.19 11.87 -16.44
C LEU A 49 -45.74 11.76 -17.90
N ALA A 50 -44.43 11.93 -18.16
CA ALA A 50 -43.84 11.76 -19.49
C ALA A 50 -43.82 10.27 -19.92
N GLU A 51 -43.54 9.36 -18.98
CA GLU A 51 -43.47 7.92 -19.24
C GLU A 51 -44.84 7.30 -19.53
N GLN A 52 -45.93 7.85 -18.99
CA GLN A 52 -47.28 7.32 -19.21
C GLN A 52 -47.83 7.55 -20.64
N ASP A 53 -47.10 8.24 -21.52
CA ASP A 53 -47.22 8.42 -22.99
C ASP A 53 -48.63 8.71 -23.59
N ARG A 54 -49.71 8.72 -22.79
CA ARG A 54 -51.12 8.68 -23.24
C ARG A 54 -52.15 9.26 -22.28
N VAL A 55 -51.75 9.91 -21.18
CA VAL A 55 -52.73 10.60 -20.33
C VAL A 55 -53.16 11.88 -21.05
N GLU A 56 -54.31 11.85 -21.71
CA GLU A 56 -55.00 13.05 -22.18
C GLU A 56 -55.40 13.88 -20.96
N LEU A 57 -54.49 14.75 -20.52
CA LEU A 57 -54.77 15.69 -19.46
C LEU A 57 -55.83 16.68 -19.97
N PRO A 58 -56.84 17.01 -19.15
CA PRO A 58 -57.75 18.10 -19.46
C PRO A 58 -56.96 19.37 -19.80
N SER A 59 -57.35 20.09 -20.85
CA SER A 59 -56.62 21.27 -21.34
C SER A 59 -56.36 22.33 -20.24
N ARG A 60 -57.26 22.39 -19.26
CA ARG A 60 -57.11 23.22 -18.07
C ARG A 60 -55.94 22.77 -17.18
N THR A 61 -55.88 21.49 -16.82
CA THR A 61 -54.81 20.90 -16.00
C THR A 61 -53.46 21.04 -16.70
N ALA A 62 -53.41 20.77 -18.01
CA ALA A 62 -52.22 20.99 -18.83
C ALA A 62 -51.72 22.45 -18.70
N THR A 63 -52.59 23.43 -18.93
CA THR A 63 -52.25 24.85 -18.82
C THR A 63 -51.76 25.23 -17.42
N GLU A 64 -52.42 24.72 -16.37
CA GLU A 64 -52.04 24.96 -14.98
C GLU A 64 -50.67 24.35 -14.63
N ILE A 65 -50.36 23.13 -15.12
CA ILE A 65 -49.03 22.53 -14.95
C ILE A 65 -47.96 23.40 -15.62
N SER A 66 -48.18 23.87 -16.85
CA SER A 66 -47.23 24.73 -17.56
C SER A 66 -46.95 26.05 -16.81
N ASN A 67 -48.00 26.68 -16.27
CA ASN A 67 -47.86 27.89 -15.46
C ASN A 67 -47.07 27.64 -14.17
N ASN A 68 -47.33 26.52 -13.49
CA ASN A 68 -46.61 26.13 -12.28
C ASN A 68 -45.13 25.80 -12.56
N LEU A 69 -44.82 25.15 -13.70
CA LEU A 69 -43.43 24.92 -14.12
C LEU A 69 -42.70 26.22 -14.44
N SER A 70 -43.38 27.17 -15.07
CA SER A 70 -42.79 28.49 -15.33
C SER A 70 -42.48 29.23 -14.03
N ALA A 71 -43.38 29.17 -13.04
CA ALA A 71 -43.15 29.71 -11.70
C ALA A 71 -42.00 28.99 -10.96
N LEU A 72 -41.86 27.68 -11.17
CA LEU A 72 -40.77 26.88 -10.62
C LEU A 72 -39.42 27.31 -11.19
N PHE A 73 -39.30 27.48 -12.52
CA PHE A 73 -38.05 27.93 -13.13
C PHE A 73 -37.69 29.35 -12.71
N SER A 74 -38.66 30.26 -12.63
CA SER A 74 -38.41 31.59 -12.07
C SER A 74 -37.92 31.53 -10.63
N SER A 75 -38.35 30.54 -9.84
CA SER A 75 -37.86 30.34 -8.48
C SER A 75 -36.44 29.79 -8.47
N MET A 76 -36.07 28.89 -9.40
CA MET A 76 -34.68 28.42 -9.56
C MET A 76 -33.74 29.60 -9.87
N ASP A 77 -34.10 30.43 -10.85
CA ASP A 77 -33.30 31.59 -11.25
C ASP A 77 -33.12 32.58 -10.07
N GLN A 78 -34.17 32.79 -9.29
CA GLN A 78 -34.11 33.62 -8.08
C GLN A 78 -33.22 33.01 -6.98
N ILE A 79 -33.15 31.67 -6.86
CA ILE A 79 -32.25 30.99 -5.91
C ILE A 79 -30.80 31.18 -6.35
N GLU A 80 -30.51 31.06 -7.65
CA GLU A 80 -29.17 31.26 -8.20
C GLU A 80 -28.68 32.70 -8.01
N GLU A 81 -29.56 33.68 -8.25
CA GLU A 81 -29.27 35.11 -8.12
C GLU A 81 -29.36 35.63 -6.67
N PHE A 82 -29.88 34.85 -5.72
CA PHE A 82 -30.07 35.29 -4.34
C PHE A 82 -28.76 35.72 -3.69
N THR A 83 -28.78 36.88 -3.00
CA THR A 83 -27.65 37.35 -2.20
C THR A 83 -28.10 37.81 -0.80
N PRO A 84 -27.26 37.61 0.24
CA PRO A 84 -27.56 38.10 1.59
C PRO A 84 -27.54 39.62 1.74
N ALA A 85 -26.97 40.35 0.76
CA ALA A 85 -26.70 41.79 0.82
C ALA A 85 -27.92 42.68 0.44
N GLN A 86 -29.12 42.25 0.83
CA GLN A 86 -30.39 42.95 0.57
C GLN A 86 -31.07 43.39 1.87
N SER A 87 -32.05 44.28 1.79
CA SER A 87 -32.67 44.92 2.96
C SER A 87 -33.42 43.96 3.89
N ASP A 88 -33.89 42.81 3.39
CA ASP A 88 -34.58 41.77 4.16
C ASP A 88 -34.38 40.37 3.53
N PRO A 89 -33.21 39.74 3.72
CA PRO A 89 -32.84 38.52 3.00
C PRO A 89 -33.61 37.29 3.48
N VAL A 90 -34.00 37.25 4.76
CA VAL A 90 -34.75 36.13 5.34
C VAL A 90 -36.13 36.05 4.71
N ASN A 91 -36.85 37.17 4.64
CA ASN A 91 -38.17 37.21 4.04
C ASN A 91 -38.13 36.89 2.54
N ALA A 92 -37.17 37.45 1.81
CA ALA A 92 -36.97 37.13 0.39
C ALA A 92 -36.71 35.64 0.15
N ARG A 93 -35.82 35.03 0.95
CA ARG A 93 -35.54 33.58 0.93
C ARG A 93 -36.80 32.77 1.20
N ASN A 94 -37.54 33.12 2.25
CA ASN A 94 -38.75 32.41 2.63
C ASN A 94 -39.85 32.54 1.58
N GLN A 95 -39.98 33.69 0.91
CA GLN A 95 -40.93 33.84 -0.20
C GLN A 95 -40.60 32.92 -1.37
N ILE A 96 -39.32 32.78 -1.72
CA ILE A 96 -38.88 31.83 -2.75
C ILE A 96 -39.20 30.41 -2.33
N ALA A 97 -38.83 30.02 -1.11
CA ALA A 97 -39.08 28.67 -0.59
C ALA A 97 -40.58 28.32 -0.54
N ASN A 98 -41.42 29.28 -0.13
CA ASN A 98 -42.87 29.13 -0.10
C ASN A 98 -43.46 28.98 -1.52
N ARG A 99 -42.91 29.66 -2.54
CA ARG A 99 -43.36 29.46 -3.94
C ARG A 99 -43.06 28.05 -4.41
N VAL A 100 -41.86 27.54 -4.15
CA VAL A 100 -41.49 26.16 -4.50
C VAL A 100 -42.39 25.16 -3.78
N GLU A 101 -42.71 25.42 -2.51
CA GLU A 101 -43.65 24.60 -1.74
C GLU A 101 -45.06 24.58 -2.34
N ASN A 102 -45.61 25.73 -2.70
CA ASN A 102 -46.92 25.80 -3.33
C ASN A 102 -46.97 25.02 -4.65
N VAL A 103 -45.89 25.07 -5.44
CA VAL A 103 -45.80 24.26 -6.67
C VAL A 103 -45.73 22.78 -6.31
N ARG A 104 -44.93 22.38 -5.32
CA ARG A 104 -44.86 20.98 -4.86
C ARG A 104 -46.23 20.48 -4.42
N ASP A 105 -46.96 21.26 -3.65
CA ASP A 105 -48.30 20.91 -3.16
C ASP A 105 -49.31 20.80 -4.29
N TYR A 106 -49.26 21.71 -5.27
CA TYR A 106 -50.04 21.60 -6.50
C TYR A 106 -49.78 20.27 -7.20
N PHE A 107 -48.51 19.89 -7.40
CA PHE A 107 -48.16 18.61 -8.01
C PHE A 107 -48.62 17.42 -7.18
N ALA A 108 -48.51 17.49 -5.85
CA ALA A 108 -48.94 16.42 -4.96
C ALA A 108 -50.46 16.21 -4.97
N GLU A 109 -51.26 17.28 -5.08
CA GLU A 109 -52.71 17.21 -5.03
C GLU A 109 -53.34 16.99 -6.41
N HIS A 110 -52.82 17.68 -7.44
CA HIS A 110 -53.46 17.75 -8.76
C HIS A 110 -52.76 16.90 -9.81
N VAL A 111 -51.46 16.62 -9.69
CA VAL A 111 -50.73 15.81 -10.68
C VAL A 111 -50.63 14.36 -10.24
N ARG A 112 -50.41 14.10 -8.95
CA ARG A 112 -50.29 12.75 -8.37
C ARG A 112 -51.42 11.78 -8.72
N PRO A 113 -52.71 12.18 -8.79
CA PRO A 113 -53.79 11.26 -9.16
C PRO A 113 -53.65 10.70 -10.58
N TYR A 114 -52.98 11.42 -11.48
CA TYR A 114 -52.77 11.01 -12.86
C TYR A 114 -51.62 10.01 -13.00
N VAL A 115 -50.59 10.09 -12.15
CA VAL A 115 -49.38 9.24 -12.20
C VAL A 115 -49.41 8.01 -11.28
N GLY A 116 -50.53 7.74 -10.59
CA GLY A 116 -50.74 6.51 -9.81
C GLY A 116 -49.89 6.39 -8.53
N ALA A 117 -50.52 6.41 -7.35
CA ALA A 117 -49.83 6.43 -6.05
C ALA A 117 -48.85 5.27 -5.79
N ARG A 118 -49.01 4.12 -6.46
CA ARG A 118 -48.14 2.93 -6.31
C ARG A 118 -46.85 3.00 -7.14
N GLU A 119 -46.84 3.68 -8.28
CA GLU A 119 -45.63 3.85 -9.10
C GLU A 119 -44.67 4.84 -8.44
N VAL A 120 -45.20 5.90 -7.81
CA VAL A 120 -44.39 6.90 -7.09
C VAL A 120 -43.54 6.31 -5.97
N GLU A 121 -44.11 5.42 -5.14
CA GLU A 121 -43.41 4.76 -4.03
C GLU A 121 -42.40 3.70 -4.50
N ALA A 122 -42.70 2.99 -5.59
CA ALA A 122 -41.80 1.97 -6.15
C ALA A 122 -40.55 2.60 -6.79
N THR A 123 -40.71 3.72 -7.49
CA THR A 123 -39.61 4.47 -8.09
C THR A 123 -38.77 5.21 -7.03
N GLU A 124 -39.37 5.62 -5.91
CA GLU A 124 -38.65 6.16 -4.74
C GLU A 124 -37.61 5.18 -4.19
N GLN A 125 -38.04 3.95 -3.91
CA GLN A 125 -37.14 2.92 -3.39
C GLN A 125 -36.05 2.54 -4.39
N GLN A 126 -36.36 2.44 -5.69
CA GLN A 126 -35.37 2.03 -6.69
C GLN A 126 -34.27 3.07 -6.92
N ILE A 127 -34.60 4.36 -6.99
CA ILE A 127 -33.60 5.41 -7.21
C ILE A 127 -32.69 5.56 -5.98
N GLU A 128 -33.25 5.48 -4.77
CA GLU A 128 -32.48 5.54 -3.53
C GLU A 128 -31.58 4.31 -3.34
N LEU A 129 -32.06 3.12 -3.75
CA LEU A 129 -31.26 1.89 -3.79
C LEU A 129 -30.13 1.94 -4.81
N GLU A 130 -30.35 2.49 -6.01
CA GLU A 130 -29.29 2.62 -7.02
C GLU A 130 -28.22 3.63 -6.60
N GLN A 131 -28.61 4.82 -6.13
CA GLN A 131 -27.67 5.85 -5.67
C GLN A 131 -26.87 5.39 -4.45
N SER A 132 -27.50 4.72 -3.49
CA SER A 132 -26.79 4.15 -2.34
C SER A 132 -25.89 2.98 -2.72
N ALA A 133 -26.27 2.15 -3.70
CA ALA A 133 -25.42 1.08 -4.22
C ALA A 133 -24.20 1.62 -4.98
N GLU A 134 -24.35 2.70 -5.74
CA GLU A 134 -23.25 3.34 -6.47
C GLU A 134 -22.28 4.04 -5.54
N ALA A 135 -22.79 4.78 -4.55
CA ALA A 135 -21.97 5.39 -3.50
C ALA A 135 -21.24 4.33 -2.64
N ALA A 136 -21.91 3.21 -2.32
CA ALA A 136 -21.29 2.10 -1.59
C ALA A 136 -20.19 1.41 -2.41
N ARG A 137 -20.38 1.26 -3.73
CA ARG A 137 -19.34 0.71 -4.62
C ARG A 137 -18.14 1.64 -4.73
N ALA A 138 -18.37 2.94 -4.94
CA ALA A 138 -17.30 3.93 -5.01
C ALA A 138 -16.50 4.00 -3.71
N ALA A 139 -17.18 3.99 -2.55
CA ALA A 139 -16.53 3.94 -1.25
C ALA A 139 -15.74 2.63 -1.04
N SER A 140 -16.26 1.49 -1.49
CA SER A 140 -15.56 0.21 -1.43
C SER A 140 -14.28 0.21 -2.26
N ASP A 141 -14.33 0.73 -3.49
CA ASP A 141 -13.16 0.81 -4.38
C ASP A 141 -12.08 1.73 -3.81
N GLU A 142 -12.47 2.85 -3.19
CA GLU A 142 -11.56 3.77 -2.52
C GLU A 142 -10.91 3.15 -1.27
N ILE A 143 -11.69 2.42 -0.46
CA ILE A 143 -11.19 1.67 0.71
C ILE A 143 -10.20 0.59 0.27
N ASP A 144 -10.48 -0.14 -0.81
CA ASP A 144 -9.57 -1.15 -1.36
C ASP A 144 -8.29 -0.54 -1.95
N ALA A 145 -8.39 0.64 -2.57
CA ALA A 145 -7.22 1.39 -3.04
C ALA A 145 -6.34 1.87 -1.86
N LEU A 146 -6.96 2.40 -0.79
CA LEU A 146 -6.29 2.86 0.42
C LEU A 146 -5.63 1.68 1.16
N LEU A 147 -6.33 0.57 1.36
CA LEU A 147 -5.80 -0.64 1.99
C LEU A 147 -4.61 -1.20 1.22
N ARG A 148 -4.67 -1.23 -0.12
CA ARG A 148 -3.54 -1.63 -0.98
C ARG A 148 -2.35 -0.66 -0.82
N SER A 149 -2.60 0.64 -0.79
CA SER A 149 -1.57 1.65 -0.57
C SER A 149 -0.92 1.53 0.81
N VAL A 150 -1.70 1.32 1.86
CA VAL A 150 -1.20 1.13 3.23
C VAL A 150 -0.41 -0.17 3.36
N ARG A 151 -0.94 -1.31 2.85
CA ARG A 151 -0.20 -2.60 2.84
C ARG A 151 1.11 -2.48 2.07
N LYS A 152 1.07 -1.82 0.90
CA LYS A 152 2.26 -1.55 0.10
C LYS A 152 3.25 -0.65 0.83
N SER A 153 2.80 0.47 1.38
CA SER A 153 3.66 1.44 2.07
C SER A 153 4.27 0.87 3.35
N VAL A 154 3.56 0.01 4.08
CA VAL A 154 4.08 -0.66 5.28
C VAL A 154 5.07 -1.77 4.91
N GLY A 155 4.79 -2.52 3.82
CA GLY A 155 5.71 -3.52 3.29
C GLY A 155 6.99 -2.92 2.68
N ASP A 156 6.85 -1.86 1.89
CA ASP A 156 7.96 -1.17 1.23
C ASP A 156 8.83 -0.40 2.24
N ALA A 157 8.22 0.31 3.21
CA ALA A 157 8.97 0.99 4.26
C ALA A 157 9.70 0.00 5.19
N GLY A 158 9.07 -1.13 5.52
CA GLY A 158 9.72 -2.19 6.31
C GLY A 158 10.86 -2.86 5.54
N ALA A 159 10.70 -3.09 4.23
CA ALA A 159 11.75 -3.63 3.38
C ALA A 159 12.93 -2.66 3.27
N ASP A 160 12.67 -1.35 3.14
CA ASP A 160 13.70 -0.31 3.06
C ASP A 160 14.50 -0.21 4.38
N GLU A 161 13.82 -0.15 5.53
CA GLU A 161 14.45 -0.12 6.85
C GLU A 161 15.32 -1.37 7.10
N LEU A 162 14.79 -2.57 6.84
CA LEU A 162 15.53 -3.82 6.99
C LEU A 162 16.72 -3.88 6.02
N SER A 163 16.56 -3.41 4.78
CA SER A 163 17.64 -3.39 3.80
C SER A 163 18.79 -2.49 4.26
N GLY A 164 18.49 -1.34 4.85
CA GLY A 164 19.47 -0.44 5.45
C GLY A 164 20.15 -1.02 6.68
N HIS A 165 19.43 -1.80 7.50
CA HIS A 165 20.00 -2.53 8.62
C HIS A 165 20.97 -3.64 8.15
N TYR A 166 20.56 -4.50 7.23
CA TYR A 166 21.42 -5.56 6.69
C TYR A 166 22.60 -5.01 5.89
N GLY A 167 22.44 -3.89 5.18
CA GLY A 167 23.55 -3.21 4.51
C GLY A 167 24.62 -2.74 5.50
N ARG A 168 24.23 -2.08 6.59
CA ARG A 168 25.18 -1.68 7.64
C ARG A 168 25.91 -2.88 8.27
N GLN A 169 25.20 -3.99 8.49
CA GLN A 169 25.84 -5.20 9.00
C GLN A 169 26.80 -5.82 7.99
N ALA A 170 26.45 -5.83 6.70
CA ALA A 170 27.31 -6.31 5.64
C ALA A 170 28.61 -5.49 5.59
N ASP A 171 28.50 -4.16 5.61
CA ASP A 171 29.65 -3.24 5.60
C ASP A 171 30.57 -3.46 6.82
N GLN A 172 30.00 -3.60 8.03
CA GLN A 172 30.77 -3.85 9.26
C GLN A 172 31.53 -5.18 9.21
N HIS A 173 30.90 -6.24 8.71
CA HIS A 173 31.56 -7.52 8.54
C HIS A 173 32.59 -7.50 7.42
N GLN A 174 32.36 -6.75 6.34
CA GLN A 174 33.33 -6.55 5.26
C GLN A 174 34.58 -5.80 5.75
N GLU A 175 34.40 -4.75 6.54
CA GLU A 175 35.51 -4.03 7.17
C GLU A 175 36.29 -4.94 8.13
N SER A 176 35.59 -5.69 8.97
CA SER A 176 36.21 -6.65 9.88
C SER A 176 36.98 -7.73 9.12
N ALA A 177 36.43 -8.26 8.04
CA ALA A 177 37.12 -9.20 7.16
C ALA A 177 38.39 -8.59 6.57
N ARG A 178 38.35 -7.33 6.11
CA ARG A 178 39.54 -6.64 5.61
C ARG A 178 40.62 -6.50 6.69
N ASN A 179 40.24 -6.18 7.93
CA ASN A 179 41.17 -6.12 9.05
C ASN A 179 41.80 -7.48 9.35
N TYR A 180 41.01 -8.56 9.34
CA TYR A 180 41.53 -9.93 9.49
C TYR A 180 42.44 -10.33 8.33
N LEU A 181 42.15 -9.91 7.09
CA LEU A 181 43.02 -10.18 5.93
C LEU A 181 44.40 -9.53 6.12
N VAL A 182 44.45 -8.28 6.57
CA VAL A 182 45.71 -7.60 6.91
C VAL A 182 46.44 -8.36 8.02
N ALA A 183 45.72 -8.79 9.06
CA ALA A 183 46.31 -9.60 10.14
C ALA A 183 46.87 -10.94 9.65
N VAL A 184 46.22 -11.62 8.69
CA VAL A 184 46.74 -12.83 8.04
C VAL A 184 48.07 -12.51 7.34
N VAL A 185 48.12 -11.46 6.52
CA VAL A 185 49.35 -11.09 5.78
C VAL A 185 50.50 -10.80 6.76
N VAL A 186 50.23 -10.04 7.83
CA VAL A 186 51.24 -9.74 8.86
C VAL A 186 51.69 -11.02 9.57
N LEU A 187 50.78 -11.89 9.99
CA LEU A 187 51.13 -13.15 10.66
C LEU A 187 51.91 -14.10 9.75
N VAL A 188 51.61 -14.16 8.46
CA VAL A 188 52.39 -14.96 7.50
C VAL A 188 53.83 -14.45 7.42
N VAL A 189 54.02 -13.13 7.28
CA VAL A 189 55.36 -12.52 7.24
C VAL A 189 56.10 -12.74 8.55
N LEU A 190 55.45 -12.57 9.70
CA LEU A 190 56.05 -12.82 11.02
C LEU A 190 56.42 -14.28 11.22
N THR A 191 55.56 -15.21 10.79
CA THR A 191 55.83 -16.65 10.90
C THR A 191 57.01 -17.04 10.03
N PHE A 192 57.11 -16.48 8.82
CA PHE A 192 58.24 -16.70 7.93
C PHE A 192 59.54 -16.13 8.51
N ALA A 193 59.53 -14.89 9.01
CA ALA A 193 60.69 -14.27 9.65
C ALA A 193 61.12 -15.02 10.92
N ALA A 194 60.17 -15.46 11.75
CA ALA A 194 60.43 -16.25 12.94
C ALA A 194 61.02 -17.62 12.58
N ALA A 195 60.54 -18.27 11.50
CA ALA A 195 61.14 -19.51 11.01
C ALA A 195 62.60 -19.28 10.59
N LEU A 196 62.90 -18.23 9.81
CA LEU A 196 64.28 -17.91 9.45
C LEU A 196 65.15 -17.70 10.69
N TYR A 197 64.73 -16.84 11.62
CA TYR A 197 65.48 -16.55 12.85
C TYR A 197 65.67 -17.78 13.75
N LEU A 198 64.62 -18.57 13.96
CA LEU A 198 64.67 -19.75 14.81
C LEU A 198 65.48 -20.89 14.19
N PHE A 199 65.79 -20.88 12.88
CA PHE A 199 66.57 -21.94 12.23
C PHE A 199 67.95 -21.50 11.72
N ASP A 200 68.29 -20.20 11.77
CA ASP A 200 69.57 -19.65 11.31
C ASP A 200 70.78 -20.15 12.13
N SER A 201 70.60 -20.38 13.44
CA SER A 201 71.69 -20.78 14.37
C SER A 201 71.36 -22.08 15.11
N VAL A 202 71.17 -23.18 14.38
CA VAL A 202 71.21 -24.53 14.98
C VAL A 202 72.68 -24.93 15.12
N GLU A 203 73.35 -24.45 16.17
CA GLU A 203 74.65 -24.97 16.56
C GLU A 203 74.45 -26.32 17.26
N VAL A 204 74.76 -27.41 16.56
CA VAL A 204 74.91 -28.73 17.18
C VAL A 204 76.26 -28.69 17.90
N ALA A 205 76.25 -28.52 19.22
CA ALA A 205 77.48 -28.57 20.00
C ALA A 205 78.08 -29.99 19.89
N THR A 206 79.14 -30.15 19.11
CA THR A 206 79.94 -31.37 19.10
C THR A 206 80.97 -31.28 20.21
N ASN A 207 80.76 -32.02 21.29
CA ASN A 207 81.83 -32.28 22.25
C ASN A 207 82.86 -33.24 21.63
N GLU A 208 84.14 -33.09 22.01
CA GLU A 208 85.29 -33.86 21.50
C GLU A 208 85.16 -35.39 21.66
N ASP A 209 84.22 -35.88 22.48
CA ASP A 209 84.04 -37.31 22.80
C ASP A 209 82.97 -38.04 21.97
N GLY A 210 82.34 -37.41 20.97
CA GLY A 210 81.49 -38.11 19.99
C GLY A 210 80.25 -38.82 20.55
N SER A 211 79.86 -38.57 21.80
CA SER A 211 78.63 -39.11 22.39
C SER A 211 77.43 -38.18 22.16
N GLU A 212 76.33 -38.75 21.67
CA GLU A 212 75.20 -38.03 21.10
C GLU A 212 74.46 -37.14 22.11
N GLN A 213 74.48 -35.83 21.87
CA GLN A 213 73.78 -34.80 22.62
C GLN A 213 72.28 -34.71 22.24
N TRP A 214 71.64 -35.87 22.03
CA TRP A 214 70.26 -35.98 21.56
C TRP A 214 69.26 -35.20 22.45
N GLY A 215 69.48 -35.20 23.77
CA GLY A 215 68.63 -34.48 24.72
C GLY A 215 68.63 -32.96 24.54
N ASP A 216 69.79 -32.35 24.26
CA ASP A 216 69.89 -30.90 24.07
C ASP A 216 69.27 -30.48 22.72
N LEU A 217 69.46 -31.30 21.68
CA LEU A 217 68.83 -31.10 20.38
C LEU A 217 67.29 -31.18 20.48
N VAL A 218 66.75 -32.20 21.16
CA VAL A 218 65.31 -32.36 21.36
C VAL A 218 64.73 -31.20 22.18
N ARG A 219 65.41 -30.75 23.23
CA ARG A 219 64.98 -29.61 24.06
C ARG A 219 64.93 -28.32 23.23
N GLN A 220 65.96 -28.04 22.44
CA GLN A 220 66.01 -26.86 21.58
C GLN A 220 64.93 -26.89 20.48
N LEU A 221 64.74 -28.05 19.82
CA LEU A 221 63.70 -28.20 18.81
C LEU A 221 62.30 -28.08 19.40
N THR A 222 62.05 -28.66 20.57
CA THR A 222 60.72 -28.64 21.19
C THR A 222 60.28 -27.21 21.50
N ALA A 223 61.17 -26.37 22.04
CA ALA A 223 60.86 -24.95 22.28
C ALA A 223 60.58 -24.19 20.97
N ARG A 224 61.41 -24.37 19.94
CA ARG A 224 61.25 -23.70 18.63
C ARG A 224 59.96 -24.12 17.93
N LEU A 225 59.64 -25.42 17.93
CA LEU A 225 58.41 -25.96 17.38
C LEU A 225 57.18 -25.51 18.16
N PHE A 226 57.29 -25.34 19.48
CA PHE A 226 56.20 -24.80 20.29
C PHE A 226 55.84 -23.37 19.87
N PHE A 227 56.83 -22.48 19.70
CA PHE A 227 56.60 -21.11 19.23
C PHE A 227 56.03 -21.07 17.80
N LEU A 228 56.54 -21.90 16.89
CA LEU A 228 55.98 -22.02 15.54
C LEU A 228 54.55 -22.58 15.56
N GLY A 229 54.27 -23.55 16.42
CA GLY A 229 52.93 -24.09 16.62
C GLY A 229 51.95 -23.03 17.13
N LEU A 230 52.39 -22.16 18.04
CA LEU A 230 51.58 -21.03 18.53
C LEU A 230 51.27 -20.03 17.42
N LEU A 231 52.25 -19.68 16.58
CA LEU A 231 52.05 -18.80 15.42
C LEU A 231 51.14 -19.43 14.37
N ALA A 232 51.31 -20.72 14.09
CA ALA A 232 50.45 -21.46 13.18
C ALA A 232 49.00 -21.53 13.68
N TRP A 233 48.80 -21.72 15.00
CA TRP A 233 47.48 -21.68 15.61
C TRP A 233 46.85 -20.28 15.52
N ALA A 234 47.62 -19.22 15.82
CA ALA A 234 47.16 -17.84 15.68
C ALA A 234 46.76 -17.53 14.22
N LEU A 235 47.54 -17.98 13.25
CA LEU A 235 47.23 -17.84 11.83
C LEU A 235 45.92 -18.56 11.47
N ALA A 236 45.76 -19.81 11.90
CA ALA A 236 44.52 -20.58 11.68
C ALA A 236 43.30 -19.87 12.29
N PHE A 237 43.44 -19.31 13.49
CA PHE A 237 42.39 -18.55 14.16
C PHE A 237 41.99 -17.29 13.37
N VAL A 238 42.96 -16.51 12.89
CA VAL A 238 42.70 -15.29 12.11
C VAL A 238 42.08 -15.63 10.75
N VAL A 239 42.55 -16.70 10.08
CA VAL A 239 41.95 -17.18 8.81
C VAL A 239 40.50 -17.64 9.03
N ARG A 240 40.19 -18.34 10.12
CA ARG A 240 38.82 -18.74 10.46
C ARG A 240 37.92 -17.53 10.66
N ASN A 241 38.38 -16.51 11.39
CA ASN A 241 37.64 -15.26 11.60
C ASN A 241 37.44 -14.47 10.29
N TYR A 242 38.43 -14.45 9.41
CA TYR A 242 38.31 -13.86 8.08
C TYR A 242 37.16 -14.50 7.29
N ARG A 243 37.15 -15.84 7.21
CA ARG A 243 36.10 -16.59 6.50
C ARG A 243 34.72 -16.37 7.11
N ALA A 244 34.61 -16.37 8.44
CA ALA A 244 33.35 -16.12 9.13
C ALA A 244 32.79 -14.72 8.82
N ASN A 245 33.64 -13.68 8.84
CA ASN A 245 33.20 -12.33 8.52
C ASN A 245 32.85 -12.17 7.03
N GLN A 246 33.58 -12.80 6.11
CA GLN A 246 33.20 -12.84 4.70
C GLN A 246 31.85 -13.54 4.46
N HIS A 247 31.62 -14.67 5.13
CA HIS A 247 30.34 -15.37 5.09
C HIS A 247 29.19 -14.46 5.52
N LEU A 248 29.32 -13.80 6.68
CA LEU A 248 28.30 -12.90 7.22
C LEU A 248 28.08 -11.67 6.35
N ALA A 249 29.15 -11.11 5.77
CA ALA A 249 29.04 -9.98 4.83
C ALA A 249 28.21 -10.37 3.60
N VAL A 250 28.55 -11.47 2.93
CA VAL A 250 27.85 -11.94 1.73
C VAL A 250 26.39 -12.30 2.04
N LEU A 251 26.14 -12.97 3.17
CA LEU A 251 24.79 -13.34 3.58
C LEU A 251 23.90 -12.10 3.80
N ASN A 252 24.43 -11.08 4.49
CA ASN A 252 23.68 -9.86 4.75
C ASN A 252 23.50 -9.01 3.47
N ASP A 253 24.48 -9.00 2.56
CA ASP A 253 24.31 -8.37 1.25
C ASP A 253 23.23 -9.07 0.40
N GLN A 254 23.15 -10.40 0.44
CA GLN A 254 22.08 -11.14 -0.22
C GLN A 254 20.71 -10.77 0.35
N ARG A 255 20.58 -10.69 1.67
CA ARG A 255 19.34 -10.26 2.35
C ARG A 255 18.94 -8.85 1.95
N ARG A 256 19.91 -7.92 1.95
CA ARG A 256 19.72 -6.55 1.48
C ARG A 256 19.22 -6.52 0.04
N ASN A 257 19.85 -7.25 -0.87
CA ASN A 257 19.46 -7.29 -2.28
C ASN A 257 18.05 -7.88 -2.47
N ALA A 258 17.70 -8.93 -1.73
CA ALA A 258 16.35 -9.49 -1.74
C ALA A 258 15.30 -8.45 -1.30
N LEU A 259 15.57 -7.70 -0.23
CA LEU A 259 14.68 -6.64 0.27
C LEU A 259 14.58 -5.46 -0.69
N LEU A 260 15.69 -5.02 -1.29
CA LEU A 260 15.68 -3.91 -2.26
C LEU A 260 14.94 -4.25 -3.56
N THR A 261 14.93 -5.52 -3.95
CA THR A 261 14.24 -5.98 -5.17
C THR A 261 12.77 -6.31 -4.94
N TYR A 262 12.31 -6.43 -3.69
CA TYR A 262 10.93 -6.79 -3.35
C TYR A 262 9.87 -5.87 -3.98
N PRO A 263 9.99 -4.52 -3.93
CA PRO A 263 8.99 -3.64 -4.54
C PRO A 263 8.85 -3.82 -6.06
N LEU A 264 9.92 -4.25 -6.74
CA LEU A 264 9.89 -4.52 -8.18
C LEU A 264 9.06 -5.77 -8.48
N PHE A 265 9.23 -6.82 -7.68
CA PHE A 265 8.46 -8.06 -7.85
C PHE A 265 6.99 -7.88 -7.48
N THR A 266 6.69 -7.24 -6.36
CA THR A 266 5.29 -7.00 -5.94
C THR A 266 4.58 -5.98 -6.83
N GLY A 267 5.31 -5.01 -7.39
CA GLY A 267 4.78 -4.07 -8.39
C GLY A 267 4.42 -4.73 -9.73
N SER A 268 5.03 -5.87 -10.06
CA SER A 268 4.78 -6.63 -11.29
C SER A 268 3.70 -7.71 -11.17
N ALA A 269 3.20 -7.97 -9.96
CA ALA A 269 2.24 -9.03 -9.69
C ALA A 269 0.82 -8.62 -10.11
N ASN A 270 0.12 -9.52 -10.82
CA ASN A 270 -1.21 -9.26 -11.38
C ASN A 270 -2.34 -9.58 -10.40
N SER A 271 -2.07 -10.39 -9.37
CA SER A 271 -3.05 -10.80 -8.35
C SER A 271 -2.53 -10.59 -6.93
N GLU A 272 -3.44 -10.50 -5.96
CA GLU A 272 -3.06 -10.44 -4.54
C GLU A 272 -2.39 -11.74 -4.08
N THR A 273 -2.84 -12.90 -4.60
CA THR A 273 -2.23 -14.20 -4.34
C THR A 273 -0.78 -14.28 -4.83
N GLU A 274 -0.44 -13.67 -5.98
CA GLU A 274 0.95 -13.58 -6.45
C GLU A 274 1.82 -12.71 -5.52
N ARG A 275 1.27 -11.59 -5.03
CA ARG A 275 1.98 -10.72 -4.05
C ARG A 275 2.25 -11.44 -2.75
N ASP A 276 1.28 -12.19 -2.23
CA ASP A 276 1.45 -12.97 -1.00
C ASP A 276 2.50 -14.07 -1.17
N LEU A 277 2.54 -14.73 -2.34
CA LEU A 277 3.54 -15.74 -2.65
C LEU A 277 4.96 -15.14 -2.73
N ILE A 278 5.11 -13.99 -3.40
CA ILE A 278 6.38 -13.26 -3.49
C ILE A 278 6.84 -12.85 -2.09
N THR A 279 5.92 -12.37 -1.25
CA THR A 279 6.22 -11.99 0.14
C THR A 279 6.68 -13.18 0.97
N ALA A 280 6.01 -14.33 0.85
CA ALA A 280 6.39 -15.55 1.54
C ALA A 280 7.78 -16.05 1.09
N GLU A 281 8.05 -16.01 -0.21
CA GLU A 281 9.36 -16.39 -0.76
C GLU A 281 10.47 -15.41 -0.33
N LEU A 282 10.17 -14.11 -0.26
CA LEU A 282 11.09 -13.11 0.29
C LEU A 282 11.42 -13.40 1.75
N VAL A 283 10.41 -13.63 2.60
CA VAL A 283 10.61 -13.94 4.02
C VAL A 283 11.50 -15.18 4.13
N ARG A 284 11.26 -16.22 3.32
CA ARG A 284 12.13 -17.38 3.27
C ARG A 284 13.55 -17.00 2.85
N ALA A 285 13.75 -16.25 1.77
CA ALA A 285 15.07 -15.87 1.29
C ALA A 285 15.86 -15.01 2.31
N VAL A 286 15.18 -14.13 3.05
CA VAL A 286 15.82 -13.26 4.05
C VAL A 286 16.21 -14.04 5.31
N PHE A 287 15.36 -14.96 5.77
CA PHE A 287 15.56 -15.68 7.03
C PHE A 287 16.17 -17.08 6.88
N ALA A 288 16.29 -17.61 5.66
CA ALA A 288 16.97 -18.89 5.42
C ALA A 288 18.46 -18.80 5.79
N MET A 289 18.99 -19.91 6.30
CA MET A 289 20.43 -20.10 6.47
C MET A 289 21.01 -20.49 5.11
N GLY A 290 21.65 -19.54 4.43
CA GLY A 290 22.29 -19.77 3.13
C GLY A 290 23.74 -20.22 3.26
N ASP A 291 24.19 -21.11 2.36
CA ASP A 291 25.60 -21.43 2.19
C ASP A 291 26.24 -20.45 1.21
N THR A 292 27.27 -19.72 1.66
CA THR A 292 27.99 -18.75 0.81
C THR A 292 29.34 -19.31 0.32
N GLY A 293 29.64 -20.59 0.58
CA GLY A 293 30.94 -21.22 0.25
C GLY A 293 32.10 -20.80 1.16
N TYR A 294 31.87 -19.89 2.12
CA TYR A 294 32.84 -19.49 3.13
C TYR A 294 32.65 -20.20 4.48
N ALA A 295 31.48 -20.81 4.68
CA ALA A 295 31.17 -21.61 5.87
C ALA A 295 31.57 -23.08 5.64
N ASP A 296 32.19 -23.69 6.64
CA ASP A 296 32.57 -25.10 6.60
C ASP A 296 31.30 -25.97 6.74
N THR A 297 31.12 -26.97 5.88
CA THR A 297 29.92 -27.84 5.87
C THR A 297 29.68 -28.54 7.22
N ASN A 298 30.72 -28.71 8.03
CA ASN A 298 30.70 -29.36 9.34
C ASN A 298 30.30 -28.44 10.51
N ASP A 299 30.18 -27.12 10.31
CA ASP A 299 29.70 -26.18 11.35
C ASP A 299 28.16 -25.98 11.27
N ARG A 300 27.47 -26.78 10.46
CA ARG A 300 26.02 -26.77 10.32
C ARG A 300 25.38 -27.52 11.49
N THR A 301 24.85 -26.78 12.46
CA THR A 301 23.80 -27.35 13.32
C THR A 301 22.60 -27.63 12.43
N VAL A 302 22.31 -28.92 12.22
CA VAL A 302 21.18 -29.44 11.47
C VAL A 302 19.89 -28.84 12.03
N ILE A 303 19.38 -27.80 11.38
CA ILE A 303 17.95 -27.49 11.38
C ILE A 303 17.50 -27.72 9.94
N GLU A 304 17.20 -29.00 9.72
CA GLU A 304 16.35 -29.64 8.73
C GLU A 304 15.75 -28.74 7.63
N ASP A 305 16.09 -29.15 6.41
CA ASP A 305 15.45 -28.91 5.12
C ASP A 305 13.94 -28.66 5.23
N GLN A 306 13.53 -27.39 5.34
CA GLN A 306 12.12 -27.04 5.27
C GLN A 306 11.68 -27.15 3.81
N ALA A 307 11.01 -28.26 3.52
CA ALA A 307 10.36 -28.57 2.25
C ALA A 307 9.75 -27.31 1.62
N SER A 308 10.02 -27.10 0.33
CA SER A 308 9.48 -25.96 -0.40
C SER A 308 7.95 -25.93 -0.26
N LEU A 309 7.40 -24.78 0.15
CA LEU A 309 5.95 -24.57 0.21
C LEU A 309 5.29 -24.83 -1.15
N LEU A 310 6.04 -24.68 -2.25
CA LEU A 310 5.67 -25.12 -3.60
C LEU A 310 5.38 -26.63 -3.68
N GLY A 311 6.17 -27.50 -3.04
CA GLY A 311 5.89 -28.95 -2.97
C GLY A 311 4.67 -29.29 -2.11
N VAL A 312 4.44 -28.53 -1.03
CA VAL A 312 3.26 -28.71 -0.15
C VAL A 312 1.98 -28.19 -0.80
N LEU A 313 2.05 -27.13 -1.61
CA LEU A 313 0.90 -26.58 -2.33
C LEU A 313 0.62 -27.32 -3.66
N MET A 314 1.63 -27.82 -4.37
CA MET A 314 1.42 -28.64 -5.57
C MET A 314 0.88 -30.04 -5.25
N SER A 315 1.15 -30.58 -4.06
CA SER A 315 0.55 -31.85 -3.61
C SER A 315 -0.91 -31.72 -3.14
N ARG A 316 -1.46 -30.49 -3.15
CA ARG A 316 -2.82 -30.18 -2.65
C ARG A 316 -3.82 -29.74 -3.72
N ARG A 317 -3.51 -29.92 -5.01
CA ARG A 317 -4.51 -29.82 -6.09
C ARG A 317 -5.08 -31.23 -6.39
N PRO A 318 -6.42 -31.39 -6.47
CA PRO A 318 -7.07 -32.67 -6.77
C PRO A 318 -6.78 -33.16 -8.19
#